data_AF-A0A943BFQ6-F1
#
_entry.id   AF-A0A943BFQ6-F1
#
_cell.length_a   1.000
_cell.length_b   1.000
_cell.length_c   1.000
_cell.angle_alpha   90.00
_cell.angle_beta   90.00
_cell.angle_gamma   90.00
#
_symmetry.space_group_name_H-M   'P 1'
#
loop_
_entity.id
_entity.type
_entity.pdbx_description
1 polymer ?
#
loop_
_entity_poly.entity_id
_entity_poly.type
_entity_poly.pdbx_seq_one_letter_code
_entity_poly.pdbx_strand_id
1 'polypeptide(L)'
;MHNETLEELGGIIHCAKSTVKGYENGRRPDFQTLQLLAAHYNKPIDELLYADLTELESISIDMNSPSHIMELMKTILPLYSSEDAMGNANFKNGYELSQRLLASFSNAEVLPGNMIVRIFESFANATDESENLEAAANLVWSIFIWWSQIYDINQILSLQNKLQSKKLSFKDWMQLKDTEDASVAEKRVSFITDFGAIITEALKALKSEPEWSDLADYYIALRYIVGMVDTDLSAEMNSAVGMQMMLSFMMLGNSYAFKFCKICLSES
;
A
#
# COMPACT_ATOMS: atom_id res chain seq x y z
N MET A 1 -15.84 5.38 4.11
CA MET A 1 -16.74 6.32 4.84
C MET A 1 -16.54 6.17 6.35
N HIS A 2 -16.43 7.30 7.07
CA HIS A 2 -15.90 7.47 8.43
C HIS A 2 -16.69 6.84 9.59
N ASN A 3 -17.57 5.87 9.32
CA ASN A 3 -18.39 5.16 10.32
C ASN A 3 -19.26 6.10 11.20
N GLU A 4 -19.54 7.28 10.68
CA GLU A 4 -20.41 8.28 11.28
C GLU A 4 -21.88 7.88 11.15
N THR A 5 -22.65 8.20 12.18
CA THR A 5 -24.10 8.09 12.14
C THR A 5 -24.68 9.17 11.22
N LEU A 6 -25.88 8.92 10.69
CA LEU A 6 -26.63 9.91 9.94
C LEU A 6 -26.88 11.23 10.71
N GLU A 7 -26.86 11.17 12.05
CA GLU A 7 -26.96 12.34 12.92
C GLU A 7 -25.66 13.13 13.00
N GLU A 8 -24.52 12.45 13.10
CA GLU A 8 -23.19 13.07 13.10
C GLU A 8 -22.92 13.78 11.77
N LEU A 9 -23.14 13.08 10.65
CA LEU A 9 -22.98 13.68 9.32
C LEU A 9 -23.95 14.85 9.14
N GLY A 10 -25.20 14.70 9.58
CA GLY A 10 -26.20 15.77 9.55
C GLY A 10 -25.77 17.02 10.31
N GLY A 11 -25.08 16.86 11.44
CA GLY A 11 -24.49 17.96 12.19
C GLY A 11 -23.42 18.73 11.40
N ILE A 12 -22.61 18.01 10.63
CA ILE A 12 -21.47 18.54 9.85
C ILE A 12 -21.94 19.29 8.61
N ILE A 13 -22.87 18.71 7.85
CA ILE A 13 -23.41 19.34 6.63
C ILE A 13 -24.67 20.17 6.91
N HIS A 14 -24.96 20.43 8.18
CA HIS A 14 -26.07 21.25 8.66
C HIS A 14 -27.44 20.85 8.12
N CYS A 15 -27.72 19.54 8.06
CA CYS A 15 -29.01 19.03 7.60
C CYS A 15 -29.58 17.96 8.54
N ALA A 16 -30.90 17.74 8.44
CA ALA A 16 -31.55 16.72 9.25
C ALA A 16 -31.10 15.31 8.84
N LYS A 17 -31.08 14.39 9.80
CA LYS A 17 -30.86 12.95 9.59
C LYS A 17 -31.64 12.35 8.42
N SER A 18 -32.89 12.78 8.24
CA SER A 18 -33.76 12.33 7.14
C SER A 18 -33.26 12.82 5.78
N THR A 19 -32.63 13.99 5.72
CA THR A 19 -32.02 14.55 4.52
C THR A 19 -30.76 13.79 4.14
N VAL A 20 -29.89 13.49 5.12
CA VAL A 20 -28.70 12.63 4.93
C VAL A 20 -29.11 11.26 4.39
N LYS A 21 -30.10 10.62 5.03
CA LYS A 21 -30.66 9.35 4.55
C LYS A 21 -31.21 9.46 3.12
N GLY A 22 -31.81 10.60 2.78
CA GLY A 22 -32.26 10.86 1.41
C GLY A 22 -31.10 10.82 0.42
N TYR A 23 -29.96 11.43 0.77
CA TYR A 23 -28.76 11.43 -0.07
C TYR A 23 -28.18 10.03 -0.28
N GLU A 24 -28.06 9.23 0.79
CA GLU A 24 -27.61 7.82 0.68
C GLU A 24 -28.55 6.96 -0.19
N ASN A 25 -29.83 7.32 -0.29
CA ASN A 25 -30.81 6.64 -1.13
C ASN A 25 -30.93 7.25 -2.54
N GLY A 26 -29.97 8.07 -2.96
CA GLY A 26 -29.87 8.59 -4.33
C GLY A 26 -30.53 9.95 -4.57
N ARG A 27 -30.98 10.66 -3.53
CA ARG A 27 -31.36 12.07 -3.68
C ARG A 27 -30.11 12.91 -3.93
N ARG A 28 -30.11 13.71 -4.99
CA ARG A 28 -28.97 14.57 -5.30
C ARG A 28 -28.89 15.75 -4.31
N PRO A 29 -27.76 15.97 -3.63
CA PRO A 29 -27.54 17.17 -2.81
C PRO A 29 -27.39 18.42 -3.69
N ASP A 30 -27.61 19.60 -3.10
CA ASP A 30 -27.26 20.86 -3.77
C ASP A 30 -25.75 21.12 -3.73
N PHE A 31 -25.31 22.13 -4.49
CA PHE A 31 -23.89 22.43 -4.63
C PHE A 31 -23.21 22.83 -3.32
N GLN A 32 -23.91 23.55 -2.43
CA GLN A 32 -23.37 23.94 -1.13
C GLN A 32 -23.17 22.72 -0.22
N THR A 33 -24.14 21.81 -0.23
CA THR A 33 -24.04 20.54 0.49
C THR A 33 -22.92 19.67 -0.09
N LEU A 34 -22.77 19.62 -1.41
CA LEU A 34 -21.66 18.93 -2.06
C LEU A 34 -20.30 19.52 -1.69
N GLN A 35 -20.17 20.84 -1.55
CA GLN A 35 -18.95 21.47 -1.06
C GLN A 35 -18.62 21.09 0.38
N LEU A 36 -19.64 21.01 1.25
CA LEU A 36 -19.47 20.58 2.64
C LEU A 36 -19.08 19.10 2.72
N LEU A 37 -19.72 18.23 1.92
CA LEU A 37 -19.38 16.81 1.81
C LEU A 37 -17.96 16.63 1.25
N ALA A 38 -17.61 17.36 0.20
CA ALA A 38 -16.29 17.37 -0.40
C ALA A 38 -15.21 17.77 0.60
N ALA A 39 -15.44 18.84 1.36
CA ALA A 39 -14.52 19.29 2.40
C ALA A 39 -14.43 18.28 3.56
N HIS A 40 -15.56 17.72 4.00
CA HIS A 40 -15.63 16.77 5.11
C HIS A 40 -14.91 15.45 4.80
N TYR A 41 -15.11 14.90 3.60
CA TYR A 41 -14.48 13.66 3.16
C TYR A 41 -13.13 13.88 2.46
N ASN A 42 -12.66 15.13 2.38
CA ASN A 42 -11.47 15.53 1.62
C ASN A 42 -11.49 15.02 0.16
N LYS A 43 -12.65 15.08 -0.49
CA LYS A 43 -12.89 14.62 -1.86
C LYS A 43 -13.18 15.77 -2.82
N PRO A 44 -12.73 15.73 -4.08
CA PRO A 44 -13.20 16.65 -5.09
C PRO A 44 -14.69 16.41 -5.38
N ILE A 45 -15.42 17.49 -5.68
CA ILE A 45 -16.86 17.41 -5.99
C ILE A 45 -17.13 16.47 -7.19
N ASP A 46 -16.21 16.42 -8.15
CA ASP A 46 -16.31 15.54 -9.31
C ASP A 46 -16.28 14.05 -8.92
N GLU A 47 -15.52 13.67 -7.88
CA GLU A 47 -15.51 12.29 -7.37
C GLU A 47 -16.87 11.94 -6.75
N LEU A 48 -17.48 12.85 -5.99
CA LEU A 48 -18.81 12.64 -5.40
C LEU A 48 -19.94 12.54 -6.45
N LEU A 49 -19.72 13.06 -7.66
CA LEU A 49 -20.75 13.14 -8.70
C LEU A 49 -20.63 12.07 -9.78
N TYR A 50 -19.41 11.61 -10.07
CA TYR A 50 -19.13 10.81 -11.26
C TYR A 50 -18.39 9.50 -10.98
N ALA A 51 -17.85 9.30 -9.77
CA ALA A 51 -17.21 8.03 -9.43
C ALA A 51 -18.28 7.02 -8.99
N ASP A 52 -18.49 5.98 -9.80
CA ASP A 52 -19.22 4.79 -9.36
C ASP A 52 -18.22 3.78 -8.79
N LEU A 53 -18.19 3.69 -7.47
CA LEU A 53 -17.35 2.78 -6.70
C LEU A 53 -18.18 1.67 -6.04
N THR A 54 -19.45 1.50 -6.45
CA THR A 54 -20.35 0.53 -5.78
C THR A 54 -19.95 -0.94 -6.01
N GLU A 55 -19.19 -1.23 -7.07
CA GLU A 55 -18.64 -2.57 -7.33
C GLU A 55 -17.34 -2.86 -6.55
N LEU A 56 -16.77 -1.88 -5.85
CA LEU A 56 -15.59 -2.09 -5.00
C LEU A 56 -16.02 -2.65 -3.64
N GLU A 57 -15.99 -3.97 -3.51
CA GLU A 57 -16.07 -4.61 -2.20
C GLU A 57 -14.94 -4.09 -1.29
N SER A 58 -15.27 -3.80 -0.03
CA SER A 58 -14.28 -3.37 0.93
C SER A 58 -13.33 -4.53 1.24
N ILE A 59 -12.07 -4.39 0.84
CA ILE A 59 -11.02 -5.34 1.20
C ILE A 59 -10.79 -5.24 2.71
N SER A 60 -10.78 -6.36 3.41
CA SER A 60 -10.30 -6.50 4.78
C SER A 60 -9.07 -7.39 4.78
N ILE A 61 -8.06 -7.05 5.60
CA ILE A 61 -6.91 -7.92 5.84
C ILE A 61 -6.92 -8.35 7.30
N ASP A 62 -6.87 -9.65 7.59
CA ASP A 62 -6.81 -10.19 8.95
C ASP A 62 -5.37 -10.10 9.50
N MET A 63 -5.14 -9.14 10.40
CA MET A 63 -3.84 -8.88 11.03
C MET A 63 -3.62 -9.67 12.34
N ASN A 64 -4.37 -10.74 12.60
CA ASN A 64 -4.46 -11.35 13.95
C ASN A 64 -3.31 -12.28 14.36
N SER A 65 -2.39 -12.61 13.46
CA SER A 65 -1.22 -13.45 13.77
C SER A 65 0.08 -12.90 13.14
N PRO A 66 1.16 -12.69 13.92
CA PRO A 66 2.47 -12.31 13.39
C PRO A 66 3.01 -13.29 12.33
N SER A 67 2.72 -14.58 12.46
CA SER A 67 3.11 -15.58 11.45
C SER A 67 2.32 -15.41 10.15
N HIS A 68 1.03 -15.05 10.27
CA HIS A 68 0.16 -14.78 9.12
C HIS A 68 0.55 -13.48 8.41
N ILE A 69 0.91 -12.43 9.17
CA ILE A 69 1.46 -11.18 8.62
C ILE A 69 2.77 -11.46 7.86
N MET A 70 3.64 -12.33 8.38
CA MET A 70 4.86 -12.69 7.68
C MET A 70 4.57 -13.48 6.38
N GLU A 71 3.65 -14.44 6.39
CA GLU A 71 3.25 -15.19 5.19
C GLU A 71 2.58 -14.29 4.15
N LEU A 72 1.76 -13.35 4.60
CA LEU A 72 1.15 -12.29 3.81
C LEU A 72 2.23 -11.42 3.15
N MET A 73 3.20 -10.93 3.91
CA MET A 73 4.31 -10.11 3.40
C MET A 73 5.15 -10.87 2.37
N LYS A 74 5.44 -12.16 2.60
CA LYS A 74 6.15 -13.00 1.63
C LYS A 74 5.35 -13.23 0.34
N THR A 75 4.02 -13.20 0.43
CA THR A 75 3.14 -13.40 -0.72
C THR A 75 2.96 -12.11 -1.52
N ILE A 76 2.80 -10.97 -0.84
CA ILE A 76 2.63 -9.65 -1.44
C ILE A 76 3.96 -9.12 -1.99
N LEU A 77 5.07 -9.35 -1.29
CA LEU A 77 6.40 -8.89 -1.66
C LEU A 77 7.35 -10.10 -1.76
N PRO A 78 7.34 -10.81 -2.90
CA PRO A 78 8.21 -11.97 -3.11
C PRO A 78 9.68 -11.56 -3.12
N LEU A 79 10.51 -12.33 -2.42
CA LEU A 79 11.96 -12.18 -2.37
C LEU A 79 12.61 -13.32 -3.17
N TYR A 80 13.41 -12.97 -4.18
CA TYR A 80 13.97 -13.91 -5.15
C TYR A 80 15.41 -14.30 -4.80
N SER A 81 15.82 -15.50 -5.20
CA SER A 81 17.20 -15.97 -5.10
C SER A 81 17.38 -17.22 -5.95
N SER A 82 18.42 -17.19 -6.77
CA SER A 82 18.97 -18.34 -7.49
C SER A 82 20.44 -18.57 -7.10
N GLU A 83 20.99 -19.74 -7.42
CA GLU A 83 22.41 -20.01 -7.25
C GLU A 83 23.29 -19.02 -8.01
N ASP A 84 22.84 -18.58 -9.19
CA ASP A 84 23.52 -17.59 -10.03
C ASP A 84 23.61 -16.22 -9.34
N ALA A 85 22.47 -15.67 -8.88
CA ALA A 85 22.47 -14.39 -8.18
C ALA A 85 23.27 -14.43 -6.87
N MET A 86 23.25 -15.55 -6.16
CA MET A 86 24.04 -15.74 -4.93
C MET A 86 25.56 -15.76 -5.16
N GLY A 87 26.01 -15.83 -6.41
CA GLY A 87 27.39 -15.62 -6.81
C GLY A 87 27.86 -14.16 -6.66
N ASN A 88 26.95 -13.19 -6.72
CA ASN A 88 27.25 -11.78 -6.44
C ASN A 88 27.29 -11.53 -4.91
N ALA A 89 28.39 -10.96 -4.42
CA ALA A 89 28.62 -10.75 -2.98
C ALA A 89 27.62 -9.75 -2.36
N ASN A 90 27.28 -8.67 -3.08
CA ASN A 90 26.30 -7.70 -2.63
C ASN A 90 24.89 -8.30 -2.62
N PHE A 91 24.51 -9.05 -3.67
CA PHE A 91 23.23 -9.75 -3.73
C PHE A 91 23.08 -10.70 -2.54
N LYS A 92 24.09 -11.54 -2.31
CA LYS A 92 24.10 -12.49 -1.19
C LYS A 92 23.94 -11.79 0.15
N ASN A 93 24.69 -10.71 0.39
CA ASN A 93 24.58 -9.93 1.63
C ASN A 93 23.18 -9.32 1.79
N GLY A 94 22.62 -8.71 0.73
CA GLY A 94 21.26 -8.16 0.74
C GLY A 94 20.21 -9.23 1.04
N TYR A 95 20.34 -10.41 0.45
CA TYR A 95 19.43 -11.53 0.65
C TYR A 95 19.49 -12.08 2.09
N GLU A 96 20.70 -12.33 2.63
CA GLU A 96 20.88 -12.81 4.00
C GLU A 96 20.34 -11.81 5.04
N LEU A 97 20.59 -10.51 4.84
CA LEU A 97 20.02 -9.45 5.67
C LEU A 97 18.48 -9.42 5.57
N SER A 98 17.92 -9.58 4.37
CA SER A 98 16.46 -9.63 4.15
C SER A 98 15.82 -10.82 4.86
N GLN A 99 16.45 -12.00 4.80
CA GLN A 99 15.99 -13.18 5.53
C GLN A 99 15.99 -12.96 7.05
N ARG A 100 17.05 -12.32 7.58
CA ARG A 100 17.12 -11.96 9.00
C ARG A 100 16.04 -10.95 9.40
N LEU A 101 15.79 -9.94 8.56
CA LEU A 101 14.69 -8.98 8.76
C LEU A 101 13.33 -9.68 8.79
N LEU A 102 13.08 -10.62 7.88
CA LEU A 102 11.83 -11.37 7.86
C LEU A 102 11.68 -12.28 9.08
N ALA A 103 12.77 -12.92 9.53
CA ALA A 103 12.76 -13.76 10.72
C ALA A 103 12.54 -12.98 12.02
N SER A 104 13.00 -11.74 12.12
CA SER A 104 12.84 -10.92 13.33
C SER A 104 11.38 -10.62 13.65
N PHE A 105 10.50 -10.55 12.64
CA PHE A 105 9.05 -10.37 12.85
C PHE A 105 8.43 -11.51 13.68
N SER A 106 9.01 -12.72 13.63
CA SER A 106 8.54 -13.86 14.41
C SER A 106 9.27 -14.02 15.75
N ASN A 107 10.51 -13.53 15.84
CA ASN A 107 11.43 -13.88 16.93
C ASN A 107 11.68 -12.74 17.94
N ALA A 108 11.01 -11.60 17.80
CA ALA A 108 11.21 -10.40 18.65
C ALA A 108 12.68 -9.95 18.75
N GLU A 109 13.47 -10.20 17.70
CA GLU A 109 14.87 -9.80 17.63
C GLU A 109 14.98 -8.28 17.44
N VAL A 110 15.83 -7.63 18.23
CA VAL A 110 16.14 -6.21 18.06
C VAL A 110 17.15 -6.06 16.93
N LEU A 111 16.72 -5.51 15.80
CA LEU A 111 17.58 -5.28 14.65
C LEU A 111 18.24 -3.89 14.69
N PRO A 112 19.43 -3.73 14.06
CA PRO A 112 20.05 -2.43 13.89
C PRO A 112 19.14 -1.47 13.12
N GLY A 113 19.07 -0.20 13.54
CA GLY A 113 18.20 0.80 12.91
C GLY A 113 18.52 1.09 11.43
N ASN A 114 19.73 0.77 10.96
CA ASN A 114 20.15 0.92 9.57
C ASN A 114 20.03 -0.37 8.74
N MET A 115 19.37 -1.41 9.25
CA MET A 115 19.26 -2.72 8.58
C MET A 115 18.65 -2.59 7.17
N ILE A 116 17.54 -1.86 7.04
CA ILE A 116 16.83 -1.68 5.77
C ILE A 116 17.69 -0.89 4.77
N VAL A 117 18.40 0.14 5.23
CA VAL A 117 19.34 0.92 4.39
C VAL A 117 20.41 0.01 3.81
N ARG A 118 21.01 -0.85 4.65
CA ARG A 118 22.05 -1.81 4.20
C ARG A 118 21.52 -2.83 3.21
N ILE A 119 20.27 -3.27 3.37
CA ILE A 119 19.60 -4.17 2.41
C ILE A 119 19.45 -3.46 1.06
N PHE A 120 18.91 -2.24 1.08
CA PHE A 120 18.74 -1.41 -0.12
C PHE A 120 20.08 -1.19 -0.84
N GLU A 121 21.11 -0.72 -0.13
CA GLU A 121 22.45 -0.49 -0.71
C GLU A 121 23.04 -1.77 -1.32
N SER A 122 22.81 -2.92 -0.68
CA SER A 122 23.30 -4.20 -1.19
C SER A 122 22.62 -4.58 -2.52
N PHE A 123 21.29 -4.43 -2.63
CA PHE A 123 20.61 -4.73 -3.89
C PHE A 123 20.84 -3.66 -4.96
N ALA A 124 21.04 -2.39 -4.59
CA ALA A 124 21.42 -1.34 -5.52
C ALA A 124 22.79 -1.64 -6.15
N ASN A 125 23.80 -1.94 -5.33
CA ASN A 125 25.14 -2.32 -5.82
C ASN A 125 25.08 -3.60 -6.68
N ALA A 126 24.30 -4.61 -6.27
CA ALA A 126 24.16 -5.83 -7.06
C ALA A 126 23.49 -5.61 -8.42
N THR A 127 22.56 -4.65 -8.50
CA THR A 127 21.91 -4.24 -9.76
C THR A 127 22.89 -3.49 -10.67
N ASP A 128 23.78 -2.67 -10.10
CA ASP A 128 24.82 -1.97 -10.87
C ASP A 128 25.93 -2.92 -11.36
N GLU A 129 26.20 -3.99 -10.62
CA GLU A 129 27.27 -4.96 -10.89
C GLU A 129 26.85 -6.11 -11.81
N SER A 130 25.55 -6.34 -12.01
CA SER A 130 25.06 -7.49 -12.77
C SER A 130 23.76 -7.19 -13.51
N GLU A 131 23.57 -7.83 -14.66
CA GLU A 131 22.31 -7.81 -15.41
C GLU A 131 21.26 -8.77 -14.81
N ASN A 132 21.50 -9.30 -13.60
CA ASN A 132 20.60 -10.25 -12.97
C ASN A 132 19.34 -9.53 -12.45
N LEU A 133 18.19 -9.87 -13.03
CA LEU A 133 16.91 -9.23 -12.71
C LEU A 133 16.37 -9.59 -11.31
N GLU A 134 16.88 -10.63 -10.65
CA GLU A 134 16.56 -10.87 -9.24
C GLU A 134 17.10 -9.74 -8.35
N ALA A 135 18.24 -9.12 -8.71
CA ALA A 135 18.77 -7.97 -7.99
C ALA A 135 17.82 -6.76 -8.11
N ALA A 136 17.33 -6.49 -9.33
CA ALA A 136 16.34 -5.43 -9.57
C ALA A 136 15.01 -5.71 -8.86
N ALA A 137 14.51 -6.96 -8.89
CA ALA A 137 13.30 -7.35 -8.18
C ALA A 137 13.43 -7.16 -6.67
N ASN A 138 14.57 -7.56 -6.10
CA ASN A 138 14.84 -7.42 -4.67
C ASN A 138 15.18 -5.97 -4.26
N LEU A 139 15.69 -5.14 -5.18
CA LEU A 139 15.82 -3.70 -4.99
C LEU A 139 14.44 -3.06 -4.82
N VAL A 140 13.50 -3.35 -5.72
CA VAL A 140 12.11 -2.87 -5.60
C VAL A 140 11.48 -3.37 -4.29
N TRP A 141 11.68 -4.65 -3.95
CA TRP A 141 11.25 -5.23 -2.66
C TRP A 141 11.75 -4.40 -1.47
N SER A 142 13.04 -4.05 -1.45
CA SER A 142 13.63 -3.28 -0.34
C SER A 142 13.03 -1.87 -0.21
N ILE A 143 12.68 -1.24 -1.33
CA ILE A 143 12.02 0.07 -1.35
C ILE A 143 10.61 -0.03 -0.74
N PHE A 144 9.83 -1.07 -1.07
CA PHE A 144 8.52 -1.30 -0.45
C PHE A 144 8.63 -1.56 1.06
N ILE A 145 9.63 -2.32 1.48
CA ILE A 145 9.88 -2.55 2.90
C ILE A 145 10.24 -1.24 3.60
N TRP A 146 11.08 -0.41 3.01
CA TRP A 146 11.42 0.89 3.59
C TRP A 146 10.20 1.82 3.66
N TRP A 147 9.41 1.90 2.58
CA TRP A 147 8.15 2.64 2.55
C TRP A 147 7.20 2.24 3.68
N SER A 148 7.08 0.94 3.96
CA SER A 148 6.22 0.44 5.04
C SER A 148 6.61 0.92 6.43
N GLN A 149 7.83 1.42 6.63
CA GLN A 149 8.30 1.97 7.91
C GLN A 149 7.94 3.46 8.10
N ILE A 150 7.38 4.11 7.07
CA ILE A 150 6.95 5.52 7.16
C ILE A 150 5.51 5.54 7.69
N TYR A 151 5.40 5.48 9.01
CA TYR A 151 4.13 5.53 9.73
C TYR A 151 4.15 6.60 10.83
N ASP A 152 2.95 7.10 11.14
CA ASP A 152 2.73 7.95 12.30
C ASP A 152 2.67 7.10 13.58
N ILE A 153 3.67 7.26 14.45
CA ILE A 153 3.78 6.54 15.72
C ILE A 153 2.58 6.83 16.62
N ASN A 154 2.07 8.07 16.62
CA ASN A 154 0.91 8.44 17.44
C ASN A 154 -0.36 7.74 16.95
N GLN A 155 -0.49 7.53 15.65
CA GLN A 155 -1.59 6.77 15.10
C GLN A 155 -1.51 5.28 15.39
N ILE A 156 -0.32 4.66 15.30
CA ILE A 156 -0.13 3.26 15.71
C ILE A 156 -0.47 3.10 17.20
N LEU A 157 -0.08 4.06 18.04
CA LEU A 157 -0.42 4.08 19.46
C LEU A 157 -1.93 4.30 19.68
N SER A 158 -2.61 5.09 18.85
CA SER A 158 -4.07 5.25 18.92
C SER A 158 -4.81 3.94 18.63
N LEU A 159 -4.20 3.07 17.82
CA LEU A 159 -4.68 1.73 17.51
C LEU A 159 -4.28 0.68 18.54
N GLN A 160 -3.52 1.02 19.59
CA GLN A 160 -3.01 0.06 20.56
C GLN A 160 -4.12 -0.80 21.18
N ASN A 161 -5.29 -0.22 21.45
CA ASN A 161 -6.46 -0.96 21.94
C ASN A 161 -7.08 -1.89 20.87
N LYS A 162 -7.10 -1.49 19.59
CA LYS A 162 -7.59 -2.33 18.48
C LYS A 162 -6.61 -3.45 18.10
N LEU A 163 -5.32 -3.14 18.10
CA LEU A 163 -4.19 -4.08 17.96
C LEU A 163 -4.22 -5.14 19.07
N GLN A 164 -4.44 -4.72 20.33
CA GLN A 164 -4.62 -5.63 21.46
C GLN A 164 -5.89 -6.49 21.34
N SER A 165 -6.95 -5.93 20.75
CA SER A 165 -8.22 -6.64 20.55
C SER A 165 -8.24 -7.60 19.35
N LYS A 166 -7.16 -7.67 18.56
CA LYS A 166 -7.07 -8.52 17.35
C LYS A 166 -8.24 -8.30 16.37
N LYS A 167 -8.53 -7.03 16.08
CA LYS A 167 -9.58 -6.61 15.13
C LYS A 167 -9.12 -5.36 14.39
N LEU A 168 -8.05 -5.50 13.61
CA LEU A 168 -7.64 -4.45 12.68
C LEU A 168 -8.11 -4.84 11.28
N SER A 169 -9.00 -4.06 10.68
CA SER A 169 -9.36 -4.23 9.27
C SER A 169 -8.50 -3.34 8.38
N PHE A 170 -8.41 -3.64 7.08
CA PHE A 170 -7.75 -2.76 6.10
C PHE A 170 -8.44 -1.39 6.01
N LYS A 171 -9.75 -1.32 6.27
CA LYS A 171 -10.48 -0.05 6.45
C LYS A 171 -9.94 0.78 7.63
N ASP A 172 -9.63 0.14 8.77
CA ASP A 172 -9.00 0.83 9.91
C ASP A 172 -7.59 1.31 9.54
N TRP A 173 -6.86 0.55 8.72
CA TRP A 173 -5.54 0.94 8.20
C TRP A 173 -5.61 2.09 7.20
N MET A 174 -6.66 2.16 6.37
CA MET A 174 -6.87 3.22 5.39
C MET A 174 -7.28 4.54 6.06
N GLN A 175 -8.10 4.49 7.13
CA GLN A 175 -8.48 5.67 7.92
C GLN A 175 -7.30 6.38 8.61
N LEU A 176 -6.19 5.69 8.83
CA LEU A 176 -4.95 6.27 9.36
C LEU A 176 -4.33 7.29 8.39
N LYS A 177 -4.46 7.04 7.08
CA LYS A 177 -3.92 7.94 6.06
C LYS A 177 -4.61 9.31 6.05
N ASP A 178 -5.86 9.39 6.49
CA ASP A 178 -6.66 10.64 6.51
C ASP A 178 -6.30 11.58 7.67
N THR A 179 -5.60 11.08 8.71
CA THR A 179 -5.20 11.87 9.90
C THR A 179 -3.69 12.02 10.04
N GLU A 180 -2.96 11.88 8.94
CA GLU A 180 -1.50 11.81 8.93
C GLU A 180 -0.86 13.13 9.38
N ASP A 181 0.05 13.07 10.36
CA ASP A 181 0.85 14.22 10.78
C ASP A 181 1.63 14.79 9.58
N ALA A 182 1.68 16.12 9.47
CA ALA A 182 2.36 16.81 8.37
C ALA A 182 3.82 16.35 8.19
N SER A 183 4.51 15.99 9.28
CA SER A 183 5.87 15.46 9.24
C SER A 183 5.99 14.07 8.60
N VAL A 184 4.94 13.27 8.63
CA VAL A 184 4.89 11.95 7.97
C VAL A 184 4.56 12.12 6.49
N ALA A 185 3.63 13.03 6.16
CA ALA A 185 3.35 13.41 4.78
C ALA A 185 4.61 13.95 4.07
N GLU A 186 5.39 14.81 4.73
CA GLU A 186 6.67 15.32 4.20
C GLU A 186 7.68 14.19 3.95
N LYS A 187 7.81 13.23 4.88
CA LYS A 187 8.68 12.06 4.70
C LYS A 187 8.27 11.21 3.50
N ARG A 188 6.97 11.03 3.28
CA ARG A 188 6.45 10.28 2.13
C ARG A 188 6.77 10.97 0.81
N VAL A 189 6.57 12.29 0.72
CA VAL A 189 6.92 13.08 -0.46
C VAL A 189 8.43 13.03 -0.73
N SER A 190 9.25 13.22 0.31
CA SER A 190 10.71 13.11 0.22
C SER A 190 11.13 11.73 -0.28
N PHE A 191 10.54 10.66 0.26
CA PHE A 191 10.83 9.29 -0.16
C PHE A 191 10.45 9.04 -1.63
N ILE A 192 9.27 9.47 -2.08
CA ILE A 192 8.86 9.29 -3.47
C ILE A 192 9.81 10.06 -4.41
N THR A 193 10.25 11.25 -4.01
CA THR A 193 11.21 12.05 -4.76
C THR A 193 12.57 11.35 -4.87
N ASP A 194 13.10 10.85 -3.74
CA ASP A 194 14.43 10.24 -3.67
C ASP A 194 14.50 8.90 -4.41
N PHE A 195 13.46 8.07 -4.31
CA PHE A 195 13.45 6.71 -4.86
C PHE A 195 12.70 6.57 -6.19
N GLY A 196 11.98 7.60 -6.63
CA GLY A 196 11.10 7.56 -7.81
C GLY A 196 11.82 7.18 -9.11
N ALA A 197 13.02 7.72 -9.33
CA ALA A 197 13.84 7.36 -10.49
C ALA A 197 14.37 5.93 -10.40
N ILE A 198 14.86 5.53 -9.22
CA ILE A 198 15.45 4.21 -8.97
C ILE A 198 14.40 3.11 -9.20
N ILE A 199 13.21 3.25 -8.61
CA ILE A 199 12.14 2.27 -8.78
C ILE A 199 11.65 2.21 -10.22
N THR A 200 11.61 3.34 -10.93
CA THR A 200 11.18 3.38 -12.34
C THR A 200 12.15 2.64 -13.23
N GLU A 201 13.46 2.82 -13.05
CA GLU A 201 14.47 2.10 -13.85
C GLU A 201 14.46 0.60 -13.55
N ALA A 202 14.38 0.22 -12.27
CA ALA A 202 14.27 -1.20 -11.89
C ALA A 202 13.00 -1.86 -12.47
N LEU A 203 11.84 -1.19 -12.38
CA LEU A 203 10.59 -1.71 -12.97
C LEU A 203 10.66 -1.79 -14.49
N LYS A 204 11.36 -0.86 -15.15
CA LYS A 204 11.57 -0.90 -16.61
C LYS A 204 12.43 -2.09 -17.03
N ALA A 205 13.50 -2.38 -16.29
CA ALA A 205 14.34 -3.55 -16.52
C ALA A 205 13.57 -4.87 -16.31
N LEU A 206 12.73 -4.95 -15.27
CA LEU A 206 11.84 -6.09 -15.08
C LEU A 206 10.79 -6.20 -16.20
N LYS A 207 10.23 -5.06 -16.63
CA LYS A 207 9.17 -5.04 -17.64
C LYS A 207 9.65 -5.49 -19.02
N SER A 208 10.93 -5.29 -19.36
CA SER A 208 11.49 -5.66 -20.65
C SER A 208 11.63 -7.17 -20.86
N GLU A 209 11.74 -7.95 -19.80
CA GLU A 209 11.85 -9.40 -19.90
C GLU A 209 10.50 -10.10 -19.66
N PRO A 210 10.04 -11.02 -20.55
CA PRO A 210 8.73 -11.66 -20.42
C PRO A 210 8.51 -12.38 -19.08
N GLU A 211 9.55 -13.00 -18.52
CA GLU A 211 9.49 -13.74 -17.25
C GLU A 211 9.24 -12.83 -16.03
N TRP A 212 9.63 -11.56 -16.14
CA TRP A 212 9.56 -10.56 -15.07
C TRP A 212 8.46 -9.52 -15.29
N SER A 213 7.89 -9.47 -16.49
CA SER A 213 6.91 -8.47 -16.91
C SER A 213 5.67 -8.43 -16.00
N ASP A 214 5.18 -9.60 -15.57
CA ASP A 214 4.06 -9.72 -14.65
C ASP A 214 4.38 -9.17 -13.26
N LEU A 215 5.61 -9.37 -12.78
CA LEU A 215 6.03 -8.82 -11.48
C LEU A 215 6.11 -7.30 -11.55
N ALA A 216 6.60 -6.75 -12.65
CA ALA A 216 6.67 -5.31 -12.87
C ALA A 216 5.26 -4.69 -12.87
N ASP A 217 4.31 -5.25 -13.63
CA ASP A 217 2.91 -4.79 -13.67
C ASP A 217 2.28 -4.83 -12.28
N TYR A 218 2.46 -5.94 -11.58
CA TYR A 218 1.98 -6.12 -10.22
C TYR A 218 2.54 -5.04 -9.27
N TYR A 219 3.85 -4.79 -9.28
CA TYR A 219 4.44 -3.75 -8.45
C TYR A 219 3.97 -2.36 -8.83
N ILE A 220 3.74 -2.06 -10.11
CA ILE A 220 3.15 -0.79 -10.53
C ILE A 220 1.77 -0.62 -9.87
N ALA A 221 0.87 -1.60 -9.98
CA ALA A 221 -0.43 -1.55 -9.31
C ALA A 221 -0.29 -1.40 -7.79
N LEU A 222 0.62 -2.15 -7.17
CA LEU A 222 0.84 -2.10 -5.72
C LEU A 222 1.31 -0.72 -5.26
N ARG A 223 2.15 -0.03 -6.02
CA ARG A 223 2.58 1.35 -5.72
C ARG A 223 1.39 2.29 -5.56
N TYR A 224 0.43 2.21 -6.47
CA TYR A 224 -0.81 3.00 -6.41
C TYR A 224 -1.64 2.62 -5.18
N ILE A 225 -1.80 1.32 -4.90
CA ILE A 225 -2.55 0.83 -3.72
C ILE A 225 -1.95 1.36 -2.41
N VAL A 226 -0.62 1.32 -2.27
CA VAL A 226 0.05 1.73 -1.03
C VAL A 226 0.33 3.24 -0.95
N GLY A 227 0.06 3.99 -2.01
CA GLY A 227 0.27 5.45 -2.07
C GLY A 227 1.74 5.85 -2.29
N MET A 228 2.56 4.98 -2.89
CA MET A 228 3.95 5.27 -3.24
C MET A 228 4.05 5.84 -4.67
N VAL A 229 3.20 6.81 -4.97
CA VAL A 229 3.08 7.49 -6.26
C VAL A 229 2.92 9.00 -6.03
N ASP A 230 3.52 9.79 -6.90
CA ASP A 230 3.34 11.25 -6.93
C ASP A 230 2.40 11.57 -8.09
N THR A 231 1.13 11.81 -7.75
CA THR A 231 0.07 12.14 -8.70
C THR A 231 -0.79 13.26 -8.11
N ASP A 232 -1.51 13.98 -8.97
CA ASP A 232 -2.47 15.01 -8.53
C ASP A 232 -3.76 14.41 -7.92
N LEU A 233 -3.81 13.08 -7.72
CA LEU A 233 -4.97 12.37 -7.19
C LEU A 233 -4.90 12.23 -5.66
N SER A 234 -6.07 12.12 -5.03
CA SER A 234 -6.14 11.77 -3.60
C SER A 234 -5.56 10.38 -3.32
N ALA A 235 -5.24 10.09 -2.06
CA ALA A 235 -4.70 8.79 -1.66
C ALA A 235 -5.68 7.64 -1.98
N GLU A 236 -6.99 7.86 -1.82
CA GLU A 236 -7.99 6.85 -2.11
C GLU A 236 -8.21 6.70 -3.62
N MET A 237 -8.15 7.78 -4.39
CA MET A 237 -8.23 7.70 -5.85
C MET A 237 -7.04 6.92 -6.41
N ASN A 238 -5.82 7.20 -5.93
CA ASN A 238 -4.65 6.40 -6.26
C ASN A 238 -4.84 4.94 -5.88
N SER A 239 -5.37 4.66 -4.68
CA SER A 239 -5.61 3.30 -4.23
C SER A 239 -6.65 2.57 -5.11
N ALA A 240 -7.73 3.26 -5.50
CA ALA A 240 -8.76 2.74 -6.38
C ALA A 240 -8.22 2.44 -7.78
N VAL A 241 -7.40 3.35 -8.35
CA VAL A 241 -6.69 3.11 -9.61
C VAL A 241 -5.82 1.85 -9.51
N GLY A 242 -5.00 1.76 -8.45
CA GLY A 242 -4.16 0.59 -8.22
C GLY A 242 -4.95 -0.71 -8.09
N MET A 243 -6.11 -0.68 -7.43
CA MET A 243 -6.99 -1.84 -7.32
C MET A 243 -7.58 -2.27 -8.66
N GLN A 244 -8.04 -1.31 -9.47
CA GLN A 244 -8.55 -1.60 -10.81
C GLN A 244 -7.46 -2.18 -11.73
N MET A 245 -6.22 -1.67 -11.61
CA MET A 245 -5.06 -2.27 -12.29
C MET A 245 -4.84 -3.71 -11.82
N MET A 246 -4.85 -3.96 -10.50
CA MET A 246 -4.66 -5.28 -9.91
C MET A 246 -5.70 -6.29 -10.41
N LEU A 247 -6.98 -5.92 -10.41
CA LEU A 247 -8.08 -6.75 -10.93
C LEU A 247 -7.92 -7.03 -12.43
N SER A 248 -7.56 -6.01 -13.21
CA SER A 248 -7.31 -6.15 -14.65
C SER A 248 -6.15 -7.10 -14.93
N PHE A 249 -5.03 -6.97 -14.20
CA PHE A 249 -3.88 -7.86 -14.33
C PHE A 249 -4.23 -9.30 -13.94
N MET A 250 -4.99 -9.48 -12.85
CA MET A 250 -5.51 -10.80 -12.47
C MET A 250 -6.33 -11.43 -13.59
N MET A 251 -7.26 -10.68 -14.20
CA MET A 251 -8.08 -11.17 -15.33
C MET A 251 -7.26 -11.55 -16.56
N LEU A 252 -6.10 -10.90 -16.75
CA LEU A 252 -5.16 -11.20 -17.83
C LEU A 252 -4.18 -12.34 -17.50
N GLY A 253 -4.31 -12.97 -16.32
CA GLY A 253 -3.53 -14.13 -15.93
C GLY A 253 -2.31 -13.83 -15.06
N ASN A 254 -2.13 -12.60 -14.59
CA ASN A 254 -1.02 -12.23 -13.71
C ASN A 254 -1.14 -12.96 -12.36
N SER A 255 -0.20 -13.87 -12.10
CA SER A 255 -0.26 -14.74 -10.92
C SER A 255 -0.03 -14.02 -9.59
N TYR A 256 0.72 -12.90 -9.58
CA TYR A 256 0.95 -12.09 -8.40
C TYR A 256 -0.33 -11.34 -8.01
N ALA A 257 -0.97 -10.72 -9.00
CA ALA A 257 -2.25 -10.05 -8.82
C ALA A 257 -3.34 -11.02 -8.32
N PHE A 258 -3.40 -12.22 -8.89
CA PHE A 258 -4.32 -13.26 -8.41
C PHE A 258 -4.10 -13.62 -6.94
N LYS A 259 -2.85 -13.83 -6.52
CA LYS A 259 -2.52 -14.13 -5.11
C LYS A 259 -2.92 -12.99 -4.19
N PHE A 260 -2.61 -11.74 -4.59
CA PHE A 260 -3.00 -10.54 -3.85
C PHE A 260 -4.52 -10.44 -3.68
N CYS A 261 -5.29 -10.53 -4.77
CA CYS A 261 -6.75 -10.45 -4.71
C CYS A 261 -7.35 -11.60 -3.89
N LYS A 262 -6.81 -12.82 -4.03
CA LYS A 262 -7.27 -13.98 -3.25
C LYS A 262 -7.11 -13.73 -1.75
N ILE A 263 -5.98 -13.19 -1.32
CA ILE A 263 -5.74 -12.82 0.08
C ILE A 263 -6.78 -11.81 0.54
N CYS A 264 -6.95 -10.72 -0.22
CA CYS A 264 -7.89 -9.66 0.08
C CYS A 264 -9.36 -10.12 0.17
N LEU A 265 -9.74 -11.16 -0.59
CA LEU A 265 -11.09 -11.73 -0.62
C LEU A 265 -11.30 -12.90 0.34
N SER A 266 -10.25 -13.59 0.76
CA SER A 266 -10.36 -14.67 1.77
C SER A 266 -10.60 -14.14 3.19
N GLU A 267 -10.60 -12.82 3.34
CA GLU A 267 -10.63 -12.13 4.63
C GLU A 267 -11.87 -11.19 4.76
N SER A 268 -12.86 -11.33 3.86
CA SER A 268 -14.22 -10.76 3.96
C SER A 268 -15.25 -11.74 4.51
#